data_AF-A0A1Q9GEK8-F1
#
_entry.id   AF-A0A1Q9GEK8-F1
#
_cell.length_a   1.000
_cell.length_b   1.000
_cell.length_c   1.000
_cell.angle_alpha   90.00
_cell.angle_beta   90.00
_cell.angle_gamma   90.00
#
_symmetry.space_group_name_H-M   'P 1'
#
loop_
_entity.id
_entity.type
_entity.pdbx_description
1 polymer ?
#
loop_
_entity_poly.entity_id
_entity_poly.type
_entity_poly.pdbx_seq_one_letter_code
_entity_poly.pdbx_strand_id
1 'polypeptide(L)'
;MKDTAKNRQLIEKAVYLYKIAFSNAAKSCNAKVRYASQHSILWGAMGPNGFDPDFWKGLCAGLAIEWMKAQKQGRDLILNLDTARTDVFTLAAGERQHLEAIKDDIERSHYQQNTLVKALDGICSPSGNNDSSLYPFNNACSVMKPGRMYYMSSGSHAIAAIYLGTNNIIFYDPNVGEMHGATKKAFQNYLKSAADSSCQVQGIPITSIKGKKAMSIIECI
;
A
#
# COMPACT_ATOMS: atom_id res chain seq x y z
N MET A 1 16.30 2.27 -4.77
CA MET A 1 16.99 3.57 -4.85
C MET A 1 18.01 3.60 -3.71
N LYS A 2 19.25 4.08 -3.90
CA LYS A 2 20.18 4.22 -2.77
C LYS A 2 19.64 5.28 -1.80
N ASP A 3 19.75 5.06 -0.50
CA ASP A 3 19.30 6.03 0.48
C ASP A 3 20.25 7.24 0.49
N THR A 4 19.79 8.37 -0.04
CA THR A 4 20.54 9.63 -0.11
C THR A 4 19.61 10.78 0.22
N ALA A 5 20.13 11.90 0.74
CA ALA A 5 19.33 13.08 1.06
C ALA A 5 18.46 13.55 -0.13
N LYS A 6 19.03 13.55 -1.35
CA LYS A 6 18.30 13.88 -2.58
C LYS A 6 17.15 12.91 -2.85
N ASN A 7 17.37 11.60 -2.67
CA ASN A 7 16.33 10.60 -2.90
C ASN A 7 15.23 10.66 -1.84
N ARG A 8 15.56 10.98 -0.58
CA ARG A 8 14.57 11.22 0.48
C ARG A 8 13.65 12.39 0.15
N GLN A 9 14.21 13.53 -0.30
CA GLN A 9 13.42 14.69 -0.74
C GLN A 9 12.49 14.38 -1.92
N LEU A 10 12.94 13.56 -2.87
CA LEU A 10 12.09 13.09 -3.97
C LEU A 10 10.94 12.22 -3.43
N ILE A 11 11.22 11.29 -2.53
CA ILE A 11 10.19 10.43 -1.92
C ILE A 11 9.18 11.28 -1.14
N GLU A 12 9.64 12.23 -0.30
CA GLU A 12 8.79 13.16 0.44
C GLU A 12 7.86 13.94 -0.47
N LYS A 13 8.40 14.52 -1.56
CA LYS A 13 7.60 15.26 -2.54
C LYS A 13 6.58 14.36 -3.24
N ALA A 14 6.96 13.13 -3.60
CA ALA A 14 6.04 12.18 -4.21
C ALA A 14 4.91 11.80 -3.24
N VAL A 15 5.24 11.44 -2.00
CA VAL A 15 4.26 11.08 -0.95
C VAL A 15 3.30 12.22 -0.67
N TYR A 16 3.78 13.47 -0.66
CA TYR A 16 2.93 14.64 -0.51
C TYR A 16 1.90 14.76 -1.64
N LEU A 17 2.34 14.62 -2.89
CA LEU A 17 1.44 14.62 -4.05
C LEU A 17 0.46 13.44 -4.05
N TYR A 18 0.90 12.27 -3.56
CA TYR A 18 0.02 11.11 -3.41
C TYR A 18 -1.10 11.40 -2.41
N LYS A 19 -0.79 12.05 -1.28
CA LYS A 19 -1.79 12.45 -0.28
C LYS A 19 -2.82 13.43 -0.85
N ILE A 20 -2.40 14.36 -1.71
CA ILE A 20 -3.31 15.26 -2.43
C ILE A 20 -4.20 14.47 -3.39
N ALA A 21 -3.64 13.60 -4.22
CA ALA A 21 -4.40 12.76 -5.14
C ALA A 21 -5.43 11.89 -4.40
N PHE A 22 -5.02 11.28 -3.29
CA PHE A 22 -5.87 10.47 -2.42
C PHE A 22 -7.03 11.27 -1.84
N SER A 23 -6.74 12.47 -1.32
CA SER A 23 -7.74 13.39 -0.78
C SER A 23 -8.75 13.84 -1.85
N ASN A 24 -8.28 14.12 -3.06
CA ASN A 24 -9.12 14.54 -4.18
C ASN A 24 -10.05 13.40 -4.64
N ALA A 25 -9.51 12.17 -4.72
CA ALA A 25 -10.32 10.99 -5.03
C ALA A 25 -11.41 10.78 -3.97
N ALA A 26 -11.07 10.87 -2.68
CA ALA A 26 -12.03 10.74 -1.59
C ALA A 26 -13.15 11.80 -1.68
N LYS A 27 -12.79 13.08 -1.85
CA LYS A 27 -13.75 14.18 -2.00
C LYS A 27 -14.68 13.97 -3.19
N SER A 28 -14.17 13.47 -4.32
CA SER A 28 -14.97 13.26 -5.54
C SER A 28 -16.09 12.22 -5.39
N CYS A 29 -16.04 11.39 -4.35
CA CYS A 29 -17.03 10.34 -4.10
C CYS A 29 -17.51 10.25 -2.65
N ASN A 30 -17.23 11.28 -1.84
CA ASN A 30 -17.57 11.32 -0.41
C ASN A 30 -17.07 10.08 0.39
N ALA A 31 -15.89 9.57 0.03
CA ALA A 31 -15.28 8.44 0.72
C ALA A 31 -14.65 8.85 2.05
N LYS A 32 -14.63 7.93 3.02
CA LYS A 32 -13.93 8.11 4.31
C LYS A 32 -12.46 7.73 4.15
N VAL A 33 -11.58 8.43 4.84
CA VAL A 33 -10.12 8.21 4.77
C VAL A 33 -9.51 8.04 6.15
N ARG A 34 -8.51 7.16 6.25
CA ARG A 34 -7.65 6.99 7.43
C ARG A 34 -6.20 7.06 6.98
N TYR A 35 -5.44 8.01 7.52
CA TYR A 35 -4.05 8.23 7.12
C TYR A 35 -3.09 7.41 7.98
N ALA A 36 -2.45 6.41 7.38
CA ALA A 36 -1.43 5.57 7.99
C ALA A 36 -0.31 5.29 6.97
N SER A 37 0.42 6.36 6.64
CA SER A 37 1.55 6.28 5.70
C SER A 37 2.71 5.55 6.34
N GLN A 38 3.24 4.55 5.64
CA GLN A 38 4.41 3.78 6.04
C GLN A 38 5.60 4.70 6.36
N HIS A 39 5.77 5.79 5.61
CA HIS A 39 6.86 6.75 5.79
C HIS A 39 6.84 7.45 7.15
N SER A 40 5.65 7.64 7.74
CA SER A 40 5.52 8.25 9.06
C SER A 40 6.01 7.35 10.20
N ILE A 41 5.94 6.02 10.02
CA ILE A 41 6.48 5.04 10.97
C ILE A 41 7.97 4.83 10.68
N LEU A 42 8.29 4.60 9.40
CA LEU A 42 9.64 4.42 8.88
C LEU A 42 10.62 5.47 9.38
N TRP A 43 10.35 6.75 9.10
CA TRP A 43 11.34 7.80 9.36
C TRP A 43 11.57 8.04 10.84
N GLY A 44 10.55 7.90 11.69
CA GLY A 44 10.77 7.96 13.13
C GLY A 44 11.49 6.70 13.65
N ALA A 45 11.27 5.54 13.03
CA ALA A 45 11.94 4.29 13.37
C ALA A 45 13.36 4.20 12.81
N MET A 46 13.80 5.11 11.92
CA MET A 46 15.16 5.21 11.36
C MET A 46 16.05 6.24 12.08
N GLY A 47 15.61 6.78 13.23
CA GLY A 47 16.42 7.67 14.06
C GLY A 47 17.67 6.99 14.66
N PRO A 48 18.45 7.67 15.50
CA PRO A 48 19.73 7.18 16.06
C PRO A 48 19.69 5.81 16.78
N ASN A 49 18.49 5.29 17.07
CA ASN A 49 18.24 4.00 17.74
C ASN A 49 17.29 3.12 16.91
N GLY A 50 17.36 3.22 15.58
CA GLY A 50 16.41 2.64 14.64
C GLY A 50 16.79 1.31 14.00
N PHE A 51 15.84 0.67 13.31
CA PHE A 51 16.07 -0.57 12.55
C PHE A 51 17.03 -0.37 11.36
N ASP A 52 17.67 -1.47 10.96
CA ASP A 52 18.51 -1.57 9.76
C ASP A 52 17.77 -1.03 8.52
N PRO A 53 18.37 -0.13 7.73
CA PRO A 53 17.84 0.34 6.44
C PRO A 53 17.37 -0.77 5.48
N ASP A 54 17.91 -1.98 5.58
CA ASP A 54 17.55 -3.14 4.75
C ASP A 54 16.17 -3.73 5.06
N PHE A 55 15.66 -3.56 6.29
CA PHE A 55 14.28 -3.93 6.68
C PHE A 55 13.24 -3.26 5.76
N TRP A 56 13.55 -2.07 5.27
CA TRP A 56 12.57 -1.17 4.67
C TRP A 56 12.43 -1.32 3.14
N LYS A 57 13.20 -2.20 2.52
CA LYS A 57 13.09 -2.49 1.08
C LYS A 57 11.81 -3.28 0.81
N GLY A 58 10.80 -2.63 0.25
CA GLY A 58 9.56 -3.27 -0.20
C GLY A 58 8.49 -3.49 0.88
N LEU A 59 8.56 -2.69 1.95
CA LEU A 59 7.56 -2.62 3.02
C LEU A 59 6.13 -2.48 2.49
N CYS A 60 5.91 -1.80 1.37
CA CYS A 60 4.61 -1.68 0.72
C CYS A 60 3.97 -3.03 0.37
N ALA A 61 4.75 -4.02 -0.08
CA ALA A 61 4.24 -5.35 -0.39
C ALA A 61 3.80 -6.09 0.88
N GLY A 62 4.63 -6.07 1.92
CA GLY A 62 4.31 -6.66 3.21
C GLY A 62 3.07 -6.03 3.83
N LEU A 63 2.99 -4.69 3.85
CA LEU A 63 1.86 -3.93 4.38
C LEU A 63 0.56 -4.19 3.60
N ALA A 64 0.62 -4.27 2.26
CA ALA A 64 -0.54 -4.60 1.45
C ALA A 64 -1.07 -6.01 1.77
N ILE A 65 -0.19 -6.99 1.93
CA ILE A 65 -0.56 -8.37 2.29
C ILE A 65 -1.11 -8.44 3.73
N GLU A 66 -0.45 -7.81 4.70
CA GLU A 66 -0.92 -7.76 6.09
C GLU A 66 -2.27 -7.05 6.21
N TRP A 67 -2.51 -6.02 5.39
CA TRP A 67 -3.81 -5.37 5.34
C TRP A 67 -4.88 -6.35 4.87
N MET A 68 -4.59 -7.15 3.84
CA MET A 68 -5.54 -8.17 3.37
C MET A 68 -5.85 -9.22 4.44
N LYS A 69 -4.82 -9.69 5.16
CA LYS A 69 -5.01 -10.63 6.29
C LYS A 69 -5.87 -10.03 7.38
N ALA A 70 -5.58 -8.79 7.77
CA ALA A 70 -6.31 -8.09 8.82
C ALA A 70 -7.79 -7.93 8.45
N GLN A 71 -8.10 -7.52 7.21
CA GLN A 71 -9.48 -7.42 6.71
C GLN A 71 -10.22 -8.76 6.80
N LYS A 72 -9.56 -9.87 6.48
CA LYS A 72 -10.18 -11.20 6.55
C LYS A 72 -10.40 -11.71 7.97
N GLN A 73 -9.52 -11.34 8.89
CA GLN A 73 -9.59 -11.74 10.29
C GLN A 73 -10.42 -10.77 11.16
N GLY A 74 -11.00 -9.71 10.58
CA GLY A 74 -11.71 -8.68 11.33
C GLY A 74 -10.81 -7.83 12.22
N ARG A 75 -9.50 -7.76 11.92
CA ARG A 75 -8.52 -6.95 12.65
C ARG A 75 -8.37 -5.57 11.99
N ASP A 76 -8.04 -4.56 12.80
CA ASP A 76 -7.77 -3.21 12.32
C ASP A 76 -6.28 -2.91 12.22
N LEU A 77 -5.66 -3.26 11.08
CA LEU A 77 -4.24 -2.97 10.86
C LEU A 77 -3.94 -1.46 10.91
N ILE A 78 -4.85 -0.62 10.43
CA ILE A 78 -4.60 0.83 10.35
C ILE A 78 -4.52 1.43 11.75
N LEU A 79 -5.32 0.93 12.71
CA LEU A 79 -5.19 1.30 14.12
C LEU A 79 -3.84 0.85 14.69
N ASN A 80 -3.44 -0.40 14.45
CA ASN A 80 -2.14 -0.91 14.92
C ASN A 80 -0.97 -0.09 14.36
N LEU A 81 -1.03 0.32 13.09
CA LEU A 81 -0.03 1.21 12.48
C LEU A 81 -0.02 2.60 13.12
N ASP A 82 -1.18 3.13 13.51
CA ASP A 82 -1.27 4.42 14.20
C ASP A 82 -0.71 4.36 15.64
N THR A 83 -0.98 3.28 16.35
CA THR A 83 -0.36 3.00 17.65
C THR A 83 1.16 2.87 17.52
N ALA A 84 1.64 2.06 16.58
CA ALA A 84 3.09 1.92 16.32
C ALA A 84 3.74 3.25 15.90
N ARG A 85 3.04 4.09 15.13
CA ARG A 85 3.50 5.45 14.81
C ARG A 85 3.68 6.28 16.07
N THR A 86 2.73 6.19 17.01
CA THR A 86 2.78 6.91 18.28
C THR A 86 3.98 6.46 19.12
N ASP A 87 4.19 5.15 19.26
CA ASP A 87 5.36 4.58 19.96
C ASP A 87 6.68 5.15 19.40
N VAL A 88 6.79 5.19 18.07
CA VAL A 88 7.99 5.68 17.39
C VAL A 88 8.35 7.12 17.73
N PHE A 89 7.35 7.99 17.96
CA PHE A 89 7.57 9.41 18.27
C PHE A 89 7.57 9.72 19.77
N THR A 90 7.14 8.79 20.62
CA THR A 90 6.95 9.07 22.06
C THR A 90 7.78 8.19 22.98
N LEU A 91 8.23 7.02 22.53
CA LEU A 91 8.93 6.03 23.35
C LEU A 91 10.38 5.80 22.88
N ALA A 92 11.23 5.37 23.81
CA ALA A 92 12.58 4.93 23.51
C ALA A 92 12.55 3.61 22.71
N ALA A 93 13.61 3.32 21.93
CA ALA A 93 13.61 2.19 20.98
C ALA A 93 13.25 0.84 21.61
N GLY A 94 13.79 0.53 22.79
CA GLY A 94 13.52 -0.73 23.50
C GLY A 94 12.12 -0.85 24.11
N GLU A 95 11.30 0.19 24.02
CA GLU A 95 9.95 0.25 24.62
C GLU A 95 8.83 0.16 23.57
N ARG A 96 9.17 0.10 22.27
CA ARG A 96 8.22 0.18 21.14
C ARG A 96 7.59 -1.17 20.82
N GLN A 97 6.91 -1.77 21.79
CA GLN A 97 6.36 -3.13 21.69
C GLN A 97 5.39 -3.31 20.50
N HIS A 98 4.59 -2.29 20.16
CA HIS A 98 3.65 -2.38 19.04
C HIS A 98 4.36 -2.39 17.70
N LEU A 99 5.49 -1.67 17.59
CA LEU A 99 6.29 -1.65 16.37
C LEU A 99 6.97 -2.99 16.13
N GLU A 100 7.54 -3.61 17.17
CA GLU A 100 8.12 -4.96 17.08
C GLU A 100 7.05 -6.00 16.70
N ALA A 101 5.87 -5.92 17.31
CA ALA A 101 4.77 -6.84 17.04
C ALA A 101 4.30 -6.85 15.57
N ILE A 102 4.31 -5.69 14.90
CA ILE A 102 3.91 -5.61 13.48
C ILE A 102 5.08 -5.86 12.53
N LYS A 103 6.32 -5.65 12.98
CA LYS A 103 7.51 -5.72 12.12
C LYS A 103 7.66 -7.11 11.50
N ASP A 104 7.67 -8.16 12.32
CA ASP A 104 7.94 -9.52 11.86
C ASP A 104 6.87 -10.03 10.89
N ASP A 105 5.62 -9.61 11.10
CA ASP A 105 4.50 -9.92 10.23
C ASP A 105 4.70 -9.28 8.84
N ILE A 106 5.05 -8.00 8.81
CA ILE A 106 5.27 -7.26 7.57
C ILE A 106 6.49 -7.80 6.81
N GLU A 107 7.59 -8.09 7.51
CA GLU A 107 8.81 -8.68 6.97
C GLU A 107 8.53 -10.01 6.29
N ARG A 108 7.87 -10.93 7.02
CA ARG A 108 7.50 -12.25 6.52
C ARG A 108 6.61 -12.15 5.28
N SER A 109 5.61 -11.27 5.30
CA SER A 109 4.74 -11.04 4.16
C SER A 109 5.48 -10.44 2.96
N HIS A 110 6.40 -9.52 3.19
CA HIS A 110 7.25 -8.96 2.13
C HIS A 110 8.08 -10.07 1.44
N TYR A 111 8.73 -10.96 2.20
CA TYR A 111 9.49 -12.07 1.63
C TYR A 111 8.60 -13.02 0.80
N GLN A 112 7.33 -13.14 1.15
CA GLN A 112 6.36 -13.99 0.46
C GLN A 112 5.60 -13.29 -0.68
N GLN A 113 5.91 -12.02 -1.01
CA GLN A 113 5.16 -11.23 -2.00
C GLN A 113 5.12 -11.85 -3.41
N ASN A 114 6.15 -12.61 -3.78
CA ASN A 114 6.22 -13.30 -5.08
C ASN A 114 5.49 -14.66 -5.06
N THR A 115 5.04 -15.09 -3.89
CA THR A 115 4.29 -16.34 -3.66
C THR A 115 3.07 -16.04 -2.78
N LEU A 116 2.13 -15.24 -3.29
CA LEU A 116 0.93 -14.83 -2.53
C LEU A 116 0.15 -16.00 -1.95
N VAL A 117 0.15 -17.16 -2.61
CA VAL A 117 -0.46 -18.40 -2.10
C VAL A 117 0.13 -18.78 -0.74
N LYS A 118 1.46 -18.72 -0.58
CA LYS A 118 2.11 -18.95 0.71
C LYS A 118 1.86 -17.82 1.69
N ALA A 119 1.81 -16.58 1.20
CA ALA A 119 1.59 -15.40 2.04
C ALA A 119 0.20 -15.39 2.70
N LEU A 120 -0.78 -16.03 2.06
CA LEU A 120 -2.19 -16.02 2.46
C LEU A 120 -2.71 -17.40 2.83
N ASP A 121 -1.81 -18.38 2.99
CA ASP A 121 -2.17 -19.73 3.39
C ASP A 121 -2.96 -19.73 4.70
N GLY A 122 -4.02 -20.54 4.76
CA GLY A 122 -4.97 -20.55 5.89
C GLY A 122 -5.84 -19.29 6.05
N ILE A 123 -5.68 -18.26 5.20
CA ILE A 123 -6.48 -17.02 5.23
C ILE A 123 -7.41 -16.93 4.04
N CYS A 124 -6.90 -17.13 2.83
CA CYS A 124 -7.70 -17.31 1.62
C CYS A 124 -6.89 -17.91 0.47
N SER A 125 -7.59 -18.28 -0.59
CA SER A 125 -7.01 -18.94 -1.76
C SER A 125 -6.79 -17.92 -2.89
N PRO A 126 -5.54 -17.52 -3.18
CA PRO A 126 -5.28 -16.63 -4.31
C PRO A 126 -5.66 -17.32 -5.62
N SER A 127 -6.40 -16.62 -6.48
CA SER A 127 -6.85 -17.18 -7.75
C SER A 127 -6.90 -16.09 -8.81
N GLY A 128 -6.31 -16.32 -9.98
CA GLY A 128 -6.30 -15.36 -11.08
C GLY A 128 -4.95 -15.29 -11.78
N ASN A 129 -4.96 -14.83 -13.03
CA ASN A 129 -3.74 -14.66 -13.82
C ASN A 129 -3.06 -13.32 -13.46
N ASN A 130 -1.74 -13.36 -13.24
CA ASN A 130 -0.89 -12.20 -12.88
C ASN A 130 -0.81 -11.09 -13.96
N ASP A 131 -1.57 -11.22 -15.04
CA ASP A 131 -1.35 -10.53 -16.31
C ASP A 131 -2.49 -9.57 -16.70
N SER A 132 -3.42 -9.29 -15.78
CA SER A 132 -4.69 -8.63 -16.11
C SER A 132 -4.65 -7.09 -16.13
N SER A 133 -3.57 -6.46 -15.65
CA SER A 133 -3.38 -5.01 -15.74
C SER A 133 -1.91 -4.61 -15.80
N LEU A 134 -1.62 -3.54 -16.55
CA LEU A 134 -0.30 -2.91 -16.65
C LEU A 134 -0.24 -1.72 -15.70
N TYR A 135 0.89 -1.54 -15.00
CA TYR A 135 1.18 -0.27 -14.30
C TYR A 135 0.99 0.92 -15.26
N PRO A 136 0.30 2.00 -14.86
CA PRO A 136 -0.17 2.40 -13.53
C PRO A 136 -1.56 1.87 -13.15
N PHE A 137 -1.87 0.63 -13.53
CA PHE A 137 -3.12 -0.06 -13.25
C PHE A 137 -4.33 0.63 -13.89
N ASN A 138 -4.12 1.25 -15.07
CA ASN A 138 -5.15 2.01 -15.78
C ASN A 138 -6.42 1.22 -16.10
N ASN A 139 -6.37 -0.11 -16.09
CA ASN A 139 -7.54 -0.98 -16.32
C ASN A 139 -7.88 -1.84 -15.09
N ALA A 140 -7.35 -1.54 -13.89
CA ALA A 140 -7.59 -2.37 -12.72
C ALA A 140 -9.08 -2.60 -12.43
N CYS A 141 -9.89 -1.56 -12.57
CA CYS A 141 -11.32 -1.60 -12.32
C CYS A 141 -12.11 -2.50 -13.30
N SER A 142 -11.59 -2.80 -14.49
CA SER A 142 -12.31 -3.62 -15.48
C SER A 142 -12.34 -5.11 -15.10
N VAL A 143 -11.36 -5.56 -14.31
CA VAL A 143 -11.22 -6.95 -13.86
C VAL A 143 -11.69 -7.15 -12.41
N MET A 144 -12.08 -6.07 -11.73
CA MET A 144 -12.64 -6.12 -10.38
C MET A 144 -14.09 -6.65 -10.38
N LYS A 145 -14.30 -7.74 -9.65
CA LYS A 145 -15.57 -8.43 -9.40
C LYS A 145 -15.98 -8.23 -7.92
N PRO A 146 -17.28 -8.05 -7.62
CA PRO A 146 -17.75 -7.89 -6.26
C PRO A 146 -17.35 -9.06 -5.35
N GLY A 147 -17.14 -8.77 -4.07
CA GLY A 147 -16.78 -9.74 -3.03
C GLY A 147 -15.33 -10.25 -3.09
N ARG A 148 -14.45 -9.59 -3.86
CA ARG A 148 -13.05 -10.05 -4.05
C ARG A 148 -12.03 -9.05 -3.53
N MET A 149 -10.87 -9.59 -3.15
CA MET A 149 -9.71 -8.80 -2.74
C MET A 149 -8.66 -8.82 -3.85
N TYR A 150 -7.87 -7.75 -3.92
CA TYR A 150 -6.95 -7.48 -5.01
C TYR A 150 -5.62 -7.05 -4.43
N TYR A 151 -4.57 -7.79 -4.75
CA TYR A 151 -3.19 -7.34 -4.56
C TYR A 151 -2.67 -6.81 -5.89
N MET A 152 -2.19 -5.57 -5.88
CA MET A 152 -1.70 -4.88 -7.08
C MET A 152 -0.28 -4.42 -6.84
N SER A 153 0.66 -4.85 -7.69
CA SER A 153 2.08 -4.51 -7.56
C SER A 153 2.71 -4.12 -8.88
N SER A 154 3.62 -3.15 -8.84
CA SER A 154 4.45 -2.73 -9.97
C SER A 154 5.86 -3.32 -9.91
N GLY A 155 6.16 -4.10 -8.86
CA GLY A 155 7.50 -4.51 -8.46
C GLY A 155 8.29 -3.43 -7.70
N SER A 156 7.87 -2.16 -7.73
CA SER A 156 8.45 -1.08 -6.92
C SER A 156 7.50 -0.52 -5.86
N HIS A 157 6.20 -0.77 -6.03
CA HIS A 157 5.15 -0.41 -5.08
C HIS A 157 4.07 -1.48 -5.09
N ALA A 158 3.33 -1.60 -3.99
CA ALA A 158 2.19 -2.50 -3.88
C ALA A 158 1.07 -1.85 -3.06
N ILE A 159 -0.17 -2.16 -3.44
CA ILE A 159 -1.40 -1.72 -2.78
C ILE A 159 -2.38 -2.89 -2.71
N ALA A 160 -3.41 -2.77 -1.86
CA ALA A 160 -4.48 -3.74 -1.76
C ALA A 160 -5.86 -3.09 -1.87
N ALA A 161 -6.85 -3.82 -2.36
CA ALA A 161 -8.23 -3.35 -2.45
C ALA A 161 -9.25 -4.48 -2.27
N ILE A 162 -10.47 -4.12 -1.86
CA ILE A 162 -11.65 -4.98 -1.81
C ILE A 162 -12.73 -4.29 -2.63
N TYR A 163 -13.33 -5.01 -3.58
CA TYR A 163 -14.51 -4.51 -4.29
C TYR A 163 -15.77 -5.11 -3.68
N LEU A 164 -16.60 -4.29 -3.02
CA LEU A 164 -17.81 -4.75 -2.34
C LEU A 164 -19.05 -4.84 -3.26
N GLY A 165 -18.93 -4.41 -4.52
CA GLY A 165 -20.09 -4.20 -5.41
C GLY A 165 -20.58 -2.75 -5.39
N THR A 166 -21.63 -2.44 -6.16
CA THR A 166 -22.33 -1.13 -6.12
C THR A 166 -21.42 0.12 -6.14
N ASN A 167 -20.32 0.08 -6.88
CA ASN A 167 -19.29 1.14 -6.92
C ASN A 167 -18.70 1.50 -5.54
N ASN A 168 -18.54 0.51 -4.66
CA ASN A 168 -17.91 0.66 -3.36
C ASN A 168 -16.63 -0.17 -3.29
N ILE A 169 -15.50 0.52 -3.24
CA ILE A 169 -14.16 -0.04 -3.08
C ILE A 169 -13.60 0.45 -1.75
N ILE A 170 -13.04 -0.49 -0.98
CA ILE A 170 -12.14 -0.19 0.11
C ILE A 170 -10.74 -0.46 -0.41
N PHE A 171 -9.80 0.48 -0.26
CA PHE A 171 -8.41 0.22 -0.67
C PHE A 171 -7.42 0.84 0.29
N TYR A 172 -6.23 0.24 0.31
CA TYR A 172 -5.11 0.67 1.12
C TYR A 172 -3.88 0.86 0.25
N ASP A 173 -3.34 2.07 0.29
CA ASP A 173 -2.03 2.39 -0.24
C ASP A 173 -1.06 2.66 0.91
N PRO A 174 -0.03 1.81 1.13
CA PRO A 174 0.96 2.00 2.18
C PRO A 174 1.64 3.37 2.19
N ASN A 175 1.73 4.07 1.05
CA ASN A 175 2.31 5.41 1.01
C ASN A 175 1.41 6.49 1.62
N VAL A 176 0.11 6.23 1.79
CA VAL A 176 -0.86 7.25 2.22
C VAL A 176 -1.75 6.75 3.36
N GLY A 177 -2.48 5.66 3.16
CA GLY A 177 -3.50 5.17 4.07
C GLY A 177 -4.64 4.41 3.39
N GLU A 178 -5.75 4.29 4.11
CA GLU A 178 -6.93 3.51 3.74
C GLU A 178 -8.10 4.42 3.35
N MET A 179 -8.86 4.02 2.32
CA MET A 179 -10.07 4.71 1.85
C MET A 179 -11.24 3.74 1.81
N HIS A 180 -12.39 4.17 2.34
CA HIS A 180 -13.64 3.41 2.38
C HIS A 180 -14.72 4.13 1.58
N GLY A 181 -15.37 3.43 0.65
CA GLY A 181 -16.45 4.00 -0.17
C GLY A 181 -15.99 4.59 -1.49
N ALA A 182 -14.82 4.23 -2.00
CA ALA A 182 -14.33 4.75 -3.27
C ALA A 182 -15.12 4.17 -4.45
N THR A 183 -15.51 5.01 -5.41
CA THR A 183 -16.03 4.52 -6.69
C THR A 183 -14.91 3.95 -7.57
N LYS A 184 -15.24 3.06 -8.51
CA LYS A 184 -14.28 2.58 -9.54
C LYS A 184 -13.56 3.74 -10.23
N LYS A 185 -14.29 4.81 -10.57
CA LYS A 185 -13.73 6.01 -11.20
C LYS A 185 -12.75 6.75 -10.28
N ALA A 186 -13.13 6.99 -9.02
CA ALA A 186 -12.26 7.65 -8.06
C ALA A 186 -10.98 6.84 -7.77
N PHE A 187 -11.12 5.52 -7.61
CA PHE A 187 -9.98 4.62 -7.42
C PHE A 187 -9.03 4.63 -8.62
N GLN A 188 -9.55 4.49 -9.85
CA GLN A 188 -8.73 4.50 -11.06
C GLN A 188 -8.04 5.86 -11.29
N ASN A 189 -8.75 6.97 -11.02
CA ASN A 189 -8.16 8.31 -11.06
C ASN A 189 -7.02 8.45 -10.04
N TYR A 190 -7.19 7.92 -8.83
CA TYR A 190 -6.13 7.92 -7.81
C TYR A 190 -4.88 7.19 -8.31
N LEU A 191 -5.01 5.95 -8.83
CA LEU A 191 -3.87 5.17 -9.32
C LEU A 191 -3.09 5.90 -10.42
N LYS A 192 -3.82 6.53 -11.35
CA LYS A 192 -3.22 7.35 -12.41
C LYS A 192 -2.50 8.56 -11.83
N SER A 193 -3.15 9.33 -10.97
CA SER A 193 -2.56 10.55 -10.37
C SER A 193 -1.36 10.24 -9.47
N ALA A 194 -1.35 9.12 -8.76
CA ALA A 194 -0.18 8.68 -8.00
C ALA A 194 1.00 8.35 -8.93
N ALA A 195 0.77 7.64 -10.03
CA ALA A 195 1.81 7.39 -11.01
C ALA A 195 2.33 8.68 -11.66
N ASP A 196 1.43 9.60 -12.07
CA ASP A 196 1.79 10.90 -12.62
C ASP A 196 2.66 11.70 -11.63
N SER A 197 2.32 11.66 -10.34
CA SER A 197 3.07 12.33 -9.27
C SER A 197 4.50 11.78 -9.15
N SER A 198 4.67 10.46 -9.21
CA SER A 198 6.00 9.83 -9.25
C SER A 198 6.82 10.25 -10.45
N CYS A 199 6.21 10.29 -11.63
CA CYS A 199 6.84 10.72 -12.89
C CYS A 199 7.31 12.17 -12.81
N GLN A 200 6.41 13.05 -12.35
CA GLN A 200 6.65 14.48 -12.21
C GLN A 200 7.84 14.76 -11.29
N VAL A 201 7.93 14.06 -10.17
CA VAL A 201 9.03 14.23 -9.22
C VAL A 201 10.36 13.73 -9.78
N GLN A 202 10.34 12.66 -10.56
CA GLN A 202 11.53 12.10 -11.20
C GLN A 202 11.92 12.82 -12.51
N GLY A 203 11.09 13.75 -13.00
CA GLY A 203 11.34 14.46 -14.25
C GLY A 203 11.25 13.56 -15.49
N ILE A 204 10.52 12.45 -15.41
CA ILE A 204 10.34 11.50 -16.52
C ILE A 204 8.89 11.54 -17.02
N PRO A 205 8.63 11.33 -18.31
CA PRO A 205 7.27 11.25 -18.82
C PRO A 205 6.61 9.93 -18.42
N ILE A 206 5.31 9.93 -18.07
CA ILE A 206 4.60 8.70 -17.68
C ILE A 206 4.58 7.63 -18.78
N THR A 207 4.66 8.04 -20.04
CA THR A 207 4.78 7.15 -21.20
C THR A 207 6.06 6.31 -21.22
N SER A 208 7.08 6.71 -20.45
CA SER A 208 8.32 5.95 -20.27
C SER A 208 8.18 4.76 -19.31
N ILE A 209 7.12 4.73 -18.50
CA ILE A 209 6.86 3.64 -17.56
C ILE A 209 6.01 2.56 -18.27
N LYS A 210 6.61 1.82 -19.22
CA LYS A 210 5.97 0.65 -19.85
C LYS A 210 6.11 -0.60 -18.96
N GLY A 211 5.00 -1.34 -18.87
CA GLY A 211 4.59 -2.08 -17.68
C GLY A 211 5.38 -3.32 -17.29
N LYS A 212 5.58 -3.47 -15.98
CA LYS A 212 5.58 -4.78 -15.31
C LYS A 212 4.15 -5.16 -14.98
N LYS A 213 3.85 -6.46 -15.11
CA LYS A 213 2.56 -7.07 -14.77
C LYS A 213 2.49 -7.25 -13.24
N ALA A 214 1.32 -7.07 -12.64
CA ALA A 214 0.85 -7.84 -11.47
C ALA A 214 -0.41 -7.21 -10.89
N MET A 215 -1.56 -7.72 -11.33
CA MET A 215 -2.72 -7.80 -10.46
C MET A 215 -2.97 -9.27 -10.18
N SER A 216 -2.90 -9.64 -8.92
CA SER A 216 -3.34 -10.95 -8.46
C SER A 216 -4.72 -10.77 -7.86
N ILE A 217 -5.68 -11.50 -8.42
CA ILE A 217 -6.99 -11.61 -7.82
C ILE A 217 -6.85 -12.59 -6.65
N ILE A 218 -7.45 -12.24 -5.52
CA ILE A 218 -7.45 -13.09 -4.35
C ILE A 218 -8.90 -13.31 -3.97
N GLU A 219 -9.36 -14.55 -4.16
CA GLU A 219 -10.68 -14.98 -3.74
C GLU A 219 -10.61 -15.31 -2.26
N CYS A 220 -11.12 -14.39 -1.48
CA CYS A 220 -11.38 -14.59 -0.07
C CYS A 220 -12.90 -14.42 0.06
N ILE A 221 -13.65 -15.54 0.07
CA ILE A 221 -15.07 -15.54 0.44
C ILE A 221 -15.14 -15.48 1.96
#